data_AF-A0A0P0VFA8-F1
#
_entry.id   AF-A0A0P0VFA8-F1
#
_cell.length_a   1.000
_cell.length_b   1.000
_cell.length_c   1.000
_cell.angle_alpha   90.00
_cell.angle_beta   90.00
_cell.angle_gamma   90.00
#
_symmetry.space_group_name_H-M   'P 1'
#
loop_
_entity.id
_entity.type
_entity.pdbx_description
1 polymer ?
#
loop_
_entity_poly.entity_id
_entity_poly.type
_entity_poly.pdbx_seq_one_letter_code
_entity_poly.pdbx_strand_id
1 'polypeptide(L)'
;MRFPVRLSPPATAAAATAGAVLAAVALRRYLRTRSSMATSAHRRGSAGGITLVVSGKSTEDQHLLAAAGGALVLGEGDSVEDITVSLDSGAGAGAGAGFDAGAYMAALRASRFGRWMLWSPRLASTHDLVTQNFAKLPVGVVCVADVQFKGRGRSKNVWESPPGCLMFSFTSQMEDARKLPLMQYVVCLAMTEAIKELCCAKGLSELDVKIKWPNDLYLKGLKVGGILCTSSYQPKVYNICTGIGLNVDNEEPTTCLNAALKEMNANLPTLKREDILASFFNKFEVLFEIFTNEGFQALEEQYYNSWLHSGQKVVVQDGPEAQHADSVVTIQGLTPAGYLYAIGEDGKSYELHPDGNSFDFFAGLVRRKMET
;
A
#
# COMPACT_ATOMS: atom_id res chain seq x y z
N MET A 1 23.31 35.61 -31.97
CA MET A 1 23.41 35.54 -30.50
C MET A 1 23.74 34.10 -30.14
N ARG A 2 24.89 33.83 -29.51
CA ARG A 2 25.31 32.48 -29.11
C ARG A 2 24.57 32.10 -27.82
N PHE A 3 23.76 31.05 -27.88
CA PHE A 3 23.08 30.50 -26.70
C PHE A 3 24.11 29.83 -25.76
N PRO A 4 24.00 30.03 -24.43
CA PRO A 4 24.92 29.45 -23.49
C PRO A 4 24.64 27.96 -23.28
N VAL A 5 25.71 27.17 -23.35
CA VAL A 5 25.75 25.74 -22.98
C VAL A 5 25.38 25.64 -21.50
N ARG A 6 24.24 25.01 -21.19
CA ARG A 6 23.83 24.70 -19.83
C ARG A 6 24.57 23.45 -19.37
N LEU A 7 25.48 23.62 -18.42
CA LEU A 7 26.17 22.55 -17.70
C LEU A 7 25.17 21.71 -16.90
N SER A 8 25.29 20.38 -16.99
CA SER A 8 24.53 19.40 -16.21
C SER A 8 24.88 19.50 -14.72
N PRO A 9 23.91 19.38 -13.79
CA PRO A 9 24.18 19.38 -12.36
C PRO A 9 24.81 18.04 -11.91
N PRO A 10 25.62 18.03 -10.85
CA PRO A 10 26.38 16.85 -10.44
C PRO A 10 25.50 15.85 -9.69
N ALA A 11 25.71 14.56 -10.00
CA ALA A 11 25.20 13.43 -9.23
C ALA A 11 25.71 13.51 -7.79
N THR A 12 24.80 13.62 -6.81
CA THR A 12 25.17 13.60 -5.38
C THR A 12 24.40 12.50 -4.66
N ALA A 13 24.83 11.26 -4.89
CA ALA A 13 24.49 10.12 -4.02
C ALA A 13 24.94 10.34 -2.55
N ALA A 14 25.81 11.31 -2.29
CA ALA A 14 26.28 11.64 -0.93
C ALA A 14 25.22 12.33 -0.05
N ALA A 15 24.24 13.04 -0.63
CA ALA A 15 23.24 13.76 0.16
C ALA A 15 22.21 12.82 0.83
N ALA A 16 21.85 11.72 0.14
CA ALA A 16 20.94 10.71 0.68
C ALA A 16 21.55 9.98 1.89
N THR A 17 22.85 9.68 1.86
CA THR A 17 23.55 8.99 2.95
C THR A 17 23.71 9.88 4.18
N ALA A 18 23.95 11.20 4.00
CA ALA A 18 24.08 12.14 5.11
C ALA A 18 22.76 12.33 5.89
N GLY A 19 21.63 12.37 5.19
CA GLY A 19 20.29 12.46 5.81
C GLY A 19 19.97 11.25 6.70
N ALA A 20 20.30 10.05 6.24
CA ALA A 20 20.08 8.81 7.00
C ALA A 20 20.94 8.73 8.27
N VAL A 21 22.21 9.16 8.21
CA VAL A 21 23.12 9.17 9.37
C VAL A 21 22.64 10.18 10.43
N LEU A 22 22.20 11.37 10.01
CA LEU A 22 21.67 12.38 10.94
C LEU A 22 20.38 11.92 11.63
N ALA A 23 19.48 11.25 10.91
CA ALA A 23 18.29 10.65 11.51
C ALA A 23 18.65 9.54 12.52
N ALA A 24 19.61 8.67 12.21
CA ALA A 24 20.08 7.64 13.12
C ALA A 24 20.75 8.22 14.39
N VAL A 25 21.52 9.31 14.25
CA VAL A 25 22.14 10.00 15.41
C VAL A 25 21.10 10.73 16.26
N ALA A 26 20.11 11.37 15.64
CA ALA A 26 19.00 11.99 16.34
C ALA A 26 18.17 10.95 17.11
N LEU A 27 17.89 9.80 16.49
CA LEU A 27 17.21 8.67 17.14
C LEU A 27 18.06 8.12 18.30
N ARG A 28 19.38 7.96 18.14
CA ARG A 28 20.29 7.55 19.22
C ARG A 28 20.31 8.53 20.40
N ARG A 29 20.26 9.85 20.14
CA ARG A 29 20.20 10.87 21.19
C ARG A 29 18.86 10.89 21.89
N TYR A 30 17.76 10.76 21.14
CA TYR A 30 16.40 10.68 21.70
C TYR A 30 16.20 9.43 22.56
N LEU A 31 16.78 8.28 22.17
CA LEU A 31 16.72 7.05 22.94
C LEU A 31 17.59 7.11 24.22
N ARG A 32 18.75 7.78 24.18
CA ARG A 32 19.60 7.96 25.38
C ARG A 32 18.96 8.81 26.47
N THR A 33 18.15 9.82 26.12
CA THR A 33 17.46 10.66 27.12
C THR A 33 16.26 9.99 27.77
N ARG A 34 15.74 8.88 27.22
CA ARG A 34 14.64 8.10 27.82
C ARG A 34 15.02 6.71 28.34
N SER A 35 16.25 6.26 28.10
CA SER A 35 16.74 4.94 28.53
C SER A 35 16.99 4.80 30.05
N SER A 36 16.64 5.76 30.90
CA SER A 36 16.76 5.59 32.38
C SER A 36 15.51 5.03 33.07
N MET A 37 14.46 4.67 32.34
CA MET A 37 13.27 4.00 32.91
C MET A 37 12.80 2.85 32.02
N ALA A 38 13.47 1.70 32.09
CA ALA A 38 12.91 0.42 31.65
C ALA A 38 13.69 -0.73 32.30
N THR A 39 13.64 -0.81 33.63
CA THR A 39 13.97 -2.04 34.34
C THR A 39 12.82 -3.02 34.23
N SER A 40 13.16 -4.29 34.03
CA SER A 40 12.27 -5.42 33.75
C SER A 40 11.03 -5.48 34.65
N ALA A 41 9.85 -5.55 34.04
CA ALA A 41 8.65 -6.08 34.69
C ALA A 41 8.17 -7.29 33.89
N HIS A 42 8.60 -8.48 34.33
CA HIS A 42 7.91 -9.73 34.03
C HIS A 42 6.51 -9.64 34.67
N ARG A 43 5.51 -9.15 33.93
CA ARG A 43 4.10 -9.20 34.35
C ARG A 43 3.41 -10.40 33.70
N ARG A 44 2.73 -11.16 34.57
CA ARG A 44 1.93 -12.35 34.31
C ARG A 44 1.06 -12.24 33.06
N GLY A 45 0.96 -13.36 32.34
CA GLY A 45 0.19 -13.54 31.12
C GLY A 45 -1.21 -12.92 31.20
N SER A 46 -1.44 -11.93 30.34
CA SER A 46 -2.75 -11.49 29.90
C SER A 46 -2.94 -12.05 28.50
N ALA A 47 -3.98 -12.86 28.31
CA ALA A 47 -4.42 -13.28 26.99
C ALA A 47 -4.87 -12.03 26.21
N GLY A 48 -4.01 -11.49 25.33
CA GLY A 48 -4.40 -10.35 24.48
C GLY A 48 -3.30 -9.41 23.97
N GLY A 49 -2.02 -9.60 24.32
CA GLY A 49 -0.93 -8.77 23.79
C GLY A 49 -0.65 -9.00 22.30
N ILE A 50 -0.18 -7.96 21.61
CA ILE A 50 0.29 -8.03 20.22
C ILE A 50 1.76 -8.42 20.19
N THR A 51 2.10 -9.43 19.39
CA THR A 51 3.51 -9.77 19.11
C THR A 51 3.91 -9.21 17.76
N LEU A 52 4.99 -8.44 17.73
CA LEU A 52 5.65 -7.99 16.51
C LEU A 52 6.98 -8.70 16.37
N VAL A 53 7.16 -9.39 15.25
CA VAL A 53 8.43 -9.98 14.86
C VAL A 53 9.14 -9.05 13.90
N VAL A 54 10.39 -8.72 14.24
CA VAL A 54 11.24 -7.81 13.47
C VAL A 54 12.21 -8.60 12.62
N SER A 55 12.12 -8.40 11.31
CA SER A 55 13.08 -8.89 10.31
C SER A 55 13.67 -7.73 9.52
N GLY A 56 14.88 -7.93 9.00
CA GLY A 56 15.56 -6.96 8.13
C GLY A 56 16.30 -7.67 7.00
N LYS A 57 16.51 -6.96 5.89
CA LYS A 57 17.28 -7.49 4.74
C LYS A 57 18.73 -7.78 5.09
N SER A 58 19.30 -7.04 6.05
CA SER A 58 20.57 -7.34 6.70
C SER A 58 20.42 -7.34 8.23
N THR A 59 21.44 -7.85 8.93
CA THR A 59 21.50 -7.82 10.40
C THR A 59 21.47 -6.39 10.94
N GLU A 60 22.11 -5.43 10.25
CA GLU A 60 22.08 -4.01 10.60
C GLU A 60 20.66 -3.42 10.47
N ASP A 61 19.95 -3.77 9.40
CA ASP A 61 18.56 -3.35 9.20
C ASP A 61 17.68 -3.88 10.33
N GLN A 62 17.84 -5.17 10.66
CA GLN A 62 17.08 -5.81 11.72
C GLN A 62 17.32 -5.15 13.09
N HIS A 63 18.58 -4.86 13.43
CA HIS A 63 18.93 -4.16 14.67
C HIS A 63 18.38 -2.73 14.73
N LEU A 64 18.41 -2.00 13.62
CA LEU A 64 17.87 -0.64 13.55
C LEU A 64 16.36 -0.63 13.80
N LEU A 65 15.62 -1.55 13.17
CA LEU A 65 14.18 -1.67 13.37
C LEU A 65 13.84 -2.16 14.79
N ALA A 66 14.61 -3.10 15.34
CA ALA A 66 14.38 -3.61 16.70
C ALA A 66 14.56 -2.52 17.77
N ALA A 67 15.55 -1.63 17.59
CA ALA A 67 15.75 -0.48 18.46
C ALA A 67 14.55 0.49 18.44
N ALA A 68 13.89 0.64 17.30
CA ALA A 68 12.64 1.40 17.19
C ALA A 68 11.43 0.66 17.80
N GLY A 69 11.43 -0.68 17.68
CA GLY A 69 10.38 -1.58 18.16
C GLY A 69 9.98 -1.37 19.63
N GLY A 70 10.96 -1.21 20.51
CA GLY A 70 10.73 -1.03 21.95
C GLY A 70 9.98 0.25 22.35
N ALA A 71 9.75 1.16 21.40
CA ALA A 71 9.02 2.41 21.61
C ALA A 71 7.71 2.49 20.82
N LEU A 72 7.29 1.41 20.13
CA LEU A 72 6.05 1.39 19.38
C LEU A 72 4.84 1.43 20.31
N VAL A 73 3.79 2.11 19.88
CA VAL A 73 2.52 2.25 20.60
C VAL A 73 1.39 1.94 19.64
N LEU A 74 0.37 1.21 20.09
CA LEU A 74 -0.82 0.97 19.30
C LEU A 74 -2.06 1.24 20.15
N GLY A 75 -2.96 2.08 19.63
CA GLY A 75 -4.13 2.53 20.37
C GLY A 75 -3.89 3.85 21.13
N GLU A 76 -4.95 4.36 21.74
CA GLU A 76 -4.97 5.66 22.43
C GLU A 76 -5.67 5.53 23.80
N GLY A 77 -5.25 6.35 24.76
CA GLY A 77 -5.84 6.41 26.10
C GLY A 77 -5.82 5.05 26.82
N ASP A 78 -6.97 4.62 27.33
CA ASP A 78 -7.13 3.34 28.02
C ASP A 78 -7.17 2.12 27.07
N SER A 79 -7.15 2.35 25.75
CA SER A 79 -7.17 1.29 24.72
C SER A 79 -5.78 1.01 24.13
N VAL A 80 -4.70 1.38 24.81
CA VAL A 80 -3.33 1.07 24.38
C VAL A 80 -3.10 -0.44 24.50
N GLU A 81 -2.68 -1.07 23.40
CA GLU A 81 -2.38 -2.49 23.32
C GLU A 81 -0.93 -2.76 23.78
N ASP A 82 -0.74 -3.80 24.60
CA ASP A 82 0.60 -4.25 25.00
C ASP A 82 1.32 -4.87 23.80
N ILE A 83 2.43 -4.25 23.37
CA ILE A 83 3.25 -4.72 22.26
C ILE A 83 4.49 -5.43 22.80
N THR A 84 4.66 -6.69 22.43
CA THR A 84 5.90 -7.44 22.61
C THR A 84 6.66 -7.48 21.29
N VAL A 85 7.91 -7.04 21.28
CA VAL A 85 8.78 -7.09 20.10
C VAL A 85 9.80 -8.22 20.23
N SER A 86 9.86 -9.09 19.24
CA SER A 86 10.87 -10.14 19.13
C SER A 86 11.66 -10.01 17.84
N LEU A 87 12.92 -10.42 17.87
CA LEU A 87 13.71 -10.56 16.65
C LEU A 87 13.35 -11.86 15.95
N ASP A 88 13.23 -11.82 14.63
CA ASP A 88 13.23 -13.03 13.81
C ASP A 88 14.55 -13.76 13.98
N SER A 89 14.49 -14.98 14.53
CA SER A 89 15.68 -15.78 14.83
C SER A 89 16.26 -16.47 13.60
N GLY A 90 15.60 -16.43 12.43
CA GLY A 90 15.98 -17.18 11.21
C GLY A 90 15.88 -18.71 11.36
N ALA A 91 15.95 -19.21 12.59
CA ALA A 91 15.67 -20.57 13.00
C ALA A 91 14.15 -20.81 12.99
N GLY A 92 13.61 -21.03 11.80
CA GLY A 92 12.33 -21.69 11.61
C GLY A 92 11.11 -21.04 12.26
N ALA A 93 10.52 -20.07 11.57
CA ALA A 93 9.07 -20.16 11.36
C ALA A 93 8.83 -21.39 10.44
N GLY A 94 9.11 -22.59 10.96
CA GLY A 94 9.13 -23.80 10.16
C GLY A 94 7.74 -24.09 9.64
N ALA A 95 7.49 -23.92 8.34
CA ALA A 95 6.27 -24.32 7.64
C ALA A 95 4.95 -24.05 8.41
N GLY A 96 4.96 -23.04 9.27
CA GLY A 96 3.84 -22.68 10.13
C GLY A 96 2.84 -21.87 9.32
N ALA A 97 1.57 -21.87 9.73
CA ALA A 97 0.47 -21.21 9.01
C ALA A 97 0.58 -19.66 8.88
N GLY A 98 1.70 -19.05 9.28
CA GLY A 98 1.92 -17.60 9.26
C GLY A 98 2.67 -17.11 8.01
N PHE A 99 3.17 -15.87 8.07
CA PHE A 99 3.99 -15.27 7.02
C PHE A 99 5.47 -15.67 7.17
N ASP A 100 6.11 -16.12 6.09
CA ASP A 100 7.54 -16.48 6.08
C ASP A 100 8.43 -15.28 5.69
N ALA A 101 8.92 -14.57 6.72
CA ALA A 101 9.80 -13.43 6.53
C ALA A 101 11.13 -13.78 5.83
N GLY A 102 11.65 -15.00 6.01
CA GLY A 102 12.87 -15.46 5.38
C GLY A 102 12.70 -15.64 3.87
N ALA A 103 11.61 -16.30 3.46
CA ALA A 103 11.25 -16.45 2.05
C ALA A 103 11.00 -15.09 1.38
N TYR A 104 10.28 -14.19 2.06
CA TYR A 104 10.07 -12.82 1.58
C TYR A 104 11.40 -12.06 1.35
N MET A 105 12.29 -12.06 2.35
CA MET A 105 13.57 -11.34 2.26
C MET A 105 14.47 -11.93 1.17
N ALA A 106 14.44 -13.25 0.96
CA ALA A 106 15.19 -13.91 -0.10
C ALA A 106 14.70 -13.50 -1.51
N ALA A 107 13.40 -13.21 -1.67
CA ALA A 107 12.82 -12.76 -2.93
C ALA A 107 12.92 -11.23 -3.16
N LEU A 108 13.21 -10.46 -2.12
CA LEU A 108 13.24 -8.98 -2.16
C LEU A 108 14.53 -8.44 -2.80
N ARG A 109 14.42 -7.88 -4.00
CA ARG A 109 15.50 -7.17 -4.70
C ARG A 109 15.54 -5.68 -4.36
N ALA A 110 14.38 -5.06 -4.10
CA ALA A 110 14.25 -3.64 -3.74
C ALA A 110 15.20 -3.23 -2.60
N SER A 111 15.67 -2.00 -2.65
CA SER A 111 16.76 -1.47 -1.83
C SER A 111 16.32 -0.38 -0.84
N ARG A 112 15.21 0.30 -1.12
CA ARG A 112 14.60 1.38 -0.33
C ARG A 112 13.34 0.91 0.37
N PHE A 113 12.49 0.13 -0.30
CA PHE A 113 11.20 -0.31 0.24
C PHE A 113 11.19 -1.79 0.64
N GLY A 114 10.52 -2.11 1.75
CA GLY A 114 10.31 -3.49 2.22
C GLY A 114 11.46 -4.11 3.00
N ARG A 115 12.64 -3.48 3.03
CA ARG A 115 13.85 -4.03 3.66
C ARG A 115 13.82 -4.10 5.20
N TRP A 116 12.86 -3.44 5.82
CA TRP A 116 12.54 -3.55 7.24
C TRP A 116 11.12 -4.08 7.35
N MET A 117 10.92 -5.16 8.10
CA MET A 117 9.62 -5.81 8.24
C MET A 117 9.21 -5.93 9.70
N LEU A 118 7.99 -5.49 9.99
CA LEU A 118 7.24 -5.79 11.21
C LEU A 118 6.14 -6.78 10.85
N TRP A 119 6.31 -8.05 11.19
CA TRP A 119 5.25 -9.04 11.01
C TRP A 119 4.50 -9.30 12.32
N SER A 120 3.19 -9.55 12.23
CA SER A 120 2.38 -10.01 13.35
C SER A 120 1.39 -11.10 12.92
N PRO A 121 1.25 -12.20 13.68
CA PRO A 121 0.17 -13.16 13.46
C PRO A 121 -1.23 -12.52 13.59
N ARG A 122 -1.35 -11.48 14.43
CA ARG A 122 -2.62 -10.80 14.68
C ARG A 122 -2.38 -9.37 15.11
N LEU A 123 -3.06 -8.42 14.47
CA LEU A 123 -2.93 -6.99 14.72
C LEU A 123 -4.28 -6.27 14.65
N ALA A 124 -4.46 -5.13 15.30
CA ALA A 124 -5.66 -4.31 15.08
C ALA A 124 -5.72 -3.82 13.62
N SER A 125 -4.68 -3.10 13.19
CA SER A 125 -4.48 -2.65 11.82
C SER A 125 -2.99 -2.35 11.59
N THR A 126 -2.43 -2.84 10.48
CA THR A 126 -1.08 -2.46 10.02
C THR A 126 -1.01 -0.97 9.74
N HIS A 127 -2.11 -0.39 9.25
CA HIS A 127 -2.20 1.04 8.91
C HIS A 127 -2.15 1.91 10.15
N ASP A 128 -2.89 1.55 11.20
CA ASP A 128 -2.88 2.29 12.46
C ASP A 128 -1.51 2.18 13.16
N LEU A 129 -0.91 0.97 13.18
CA LEU A 129 0.43 0.78 13.76
C LEU A 129 1.48 1.66 13.05
N VAL A 130 1.46 1.68 11.72
CA VAL A 130 2.40 2.49 10.94
C VAL A 130 2.15 3.99 11.12
N THR A 131 0.90 4.44 11.02
CA THR A 131 0.57 5.88 11.13
C THR A 131 0.87 6.46 12.51
N GLN A 132 0.54 5.75 13.59
CA GLN A 132 0.81 6.18 14.97
C GLN A 132 2.31 6.20 15.32
N ASN A 133 3.13 5.45 14.59
CA ASN A 133 4.57 5.32 14.87
C ASN A 133 5.47 5.82 13.74
N PHE A 134 4.94 6.52 12.74
CA PHE A 134 5.69 6.91 11.54
C PHE A 134 7.04 7.57 11.88
N ALA A 135 7.06 8.50 12.84
CA ALA A 135 8.27 9.23 13.25
C ALA A 135 9.34 8.36 13.94
N LYS A 136 8.98 7.16 14.40
CA LYS A 136 9.89 6.21 15.06
C LYS A 136 10.39 5.13 14.09
N LEU A 137 9.75 4.98 12.93
CA LEU A 137 10.01 3.93 11.96
C LEU A 137 10.89 4.43 10.82
N PRO A 138 11.76 3.58 10.24
CA PRO A 138 12.49 3.95 9.04
C PRO A 138 11.51 4.10 7.86
N VAL A 139 11.76 5.09 7.00
CA VAL A 139 10.99 5.26 5.75
C VAL A 139 11.32 4.10 4.81
N GLY A 140 10.29 3.44 4.30
CA GLY A 140 10.40 2.20 3.52
C GLY A 140 10.11 0.93 4.32
N VAL A 141 9.85 1.01 5.64
CA VAL A 141 9.41 -0.14 6.44
C VAL A 141 8.07 -0.67 5.93
N VAL A 142 7.88 -1.99 6.00
CA VAL A 142 6.58 -2.65 5.83
C VAL A 142 6.13 -3.30 7.13
N CYS A 143 4.85 -3.14 7.47
CA CYS A 143 4.17 -3.92 8.49
C CYS A 143 3.21 -4.89 7.83
N VAL A 144 3.27 -6.18 8.17
CA VAL A 144 2.43 -7.26 7.64
C VAL A 144 1.66 -7.90 8.78
N ALA A 145 0.40 -8.24 8.56
CA ALA A 145 -0.39 -9.02 9.50
C ALA A 145 -1.05 -10.23 8.83
N ASP A 146 -1.08 -11.38 9.51
CA ASP A 146 -1.85 -12.54 9.02
C ASP A 146 -3.36 -12.35 9.23
N VAL A 147 -3.74 -11.70 10.33
CA VAL A 147 -5.13 -11.35 10.65
C VAL A 147 -5.19 -9.93 11.19
N GLN A 148 -6.12 -9.13 10.68
CA GLN A 148 -6.48 -7.84 11.28
C GLN A 148 -7.88 -7.87 11.86
N PHE A 149 -8.09 -7.32 13.06
CA PHE A 149 -9.43 -7.24 13.68
C PHE A 149 -10.07 -5.85 13.64
N LYS A 150 -9.35 -4.84 13.13
CA LYS A 150 -9.84 -3.48 12.83
C LYS A 150 -9.29 -2.99 11.47
N GLY A 151 -9.31 -3.86 10.46
CA GLY A 151 -8.81 -3.53 9.11
C GLY A 151 -9.43 -2.25 8.54
N ARG A 152 -8.61 -1.40 7.90
CA ARG A 152 -9.03 -0.08 7.41
C ARG A 152 -9.31 -0.11 5.91
N GLY A 153 -10.44 0.46 5.51
CA GLY A 153 -10.73 0.86 4.12
C GLY A 153 -10.90 2.38 4.03
N ARG A 154 -11.17 2.90 2.82
CA ARG A 154 -11.48 4.32 2.64
C ARG A 154 -12.74 4.73 3.40
N SER A 155 -12.78 5.98 3.84
CA SER A 155 -13.92 6.56 4.57
C SER A 155 -14.27 5.74 5.81
N LYS A 156 -15.47 5.15 5.89
CA LYS A 156 -15.91 4.29 7.00
C LYS A 156 -15.85 2.80 6.66
N ASN A 157 -15.31 2.42 5.50
CA ASN A 157 -15.25 1.02 5.09
C ASN A 157 -14.23 0.25 5.94
N VAL A 158 -14.54 -1.02 6.20
CA VAL A 158 -13.66 -1.96 6.90
C VAL A 158 -13.10 -2.93 5.87
N TRP A 159 -11.80 -3.25 5.97
CA TRP A 159 -11.20 -4.32 5.19
C TRP A 159 -11.36 -5.65 5.93
N GLU A 160 -12.16 -6.56 5.38
CA GLU A 160 -12.30 -7.91 5.93
C GLU A 160 -10.99 -8.70 5.75
N SER A 161 -10.57 -9.36 6.83
CA SER A 161 -9.18 -9.83 6.99
C SER A 161 -9.11 -11.33 7.29
N PRO A 162 -9.66 -12.21 6.43
CA PRO A 162 -9.62 -13.65 6.65
C PRO A 162 -8.19 -14.20 6.50
N PRO A 163 -7.88 -15.35 7.13
CA PRO A 163 -6.62 -16.05 6.91
C PRO A 163 -6.38 -16.33 5.42
N GLY A 164 -5.15 -16.11 4.95
CA GLY A 164 -4.79 -16.22 3.52
C GLY A 164 -4.81 -14.90 2.75
N CYS A 165 -5.35 -13.83 3.34
CA CYS A 165 -5.21 -12.47 2.80
C CYS A 165 -3.78 -11.96 3.02
N LEU A 166 -3.20 -11.29 2.03
CA LEU A 166 -1.99 -10.50 2.17
C LEU A 166 -2.39 -9.08 2.58
N MET A 167 -2.07 -8.70 3.81
CA MET A 167 -2.41 -7.39 4.38
C MET A 167 -1.15 -6.73 4.92
N PHE A 168 -0.86 -5.54 4.40
CA PHE A 168 0.34 -4.82 4.80
C PHE A 168 0.19 -3.32 4.66
N SER A 169 0.98 -2.58 5.43
CA SER A 169 1.12 -1.13 5.31
C SER A 169 2.59 -0.75 5.26
N PHE A 170 2.96 0.21 4.43
CA PHE A 170 4.35 0.65 4.32
C PHE A 170 4.48 2.17 4.29
N THR A 171 5.68 2.65 4.61
CA THR A 171 5.99 4.09 4.66
C THR A 171 6.70 4.57 3.41
N SER A 172 6.33 5.75 2.93
CA SER A 172 7.08 6.52 1.95
C SER A 172 7.00 8.01 2.26
N GLN A 173 7.79 8.81 1.55
CA GLN A 173 7.80 10.27 1.71
C GLN A 173 7.84 10.95 0.34
N MET A 174 7.23 12.13 0.25
CA MET A 174 7.38 13.03 -0.90
C MET A 174 7.30 14.48 -0.47
N GLU A 175 7.85 15.40 -1.26
CA GLU A 175 7.77 16.84 -1.01
C GLU A 175 6.65 17.50 -1.81
N ASP A 176 6.32 16.97 -2.99
CA ASP A 176 5.32 17.56 -3.89
C ASP A 176 3.89 17.12 -3.53
N ALA A 177 3.15 18.02 -2.88
CA ALA A 177 1.76 17.78 -2.48
C ALA A 177 0.83 17.40 -3.65
N ARG A 178 1.12 17.89 -4.86
CA ARG A 178 0.29 17.64 -6.06
C ARG A 178 0.33 16.18 -6.49
N LYS A 179 1.38 15.46 -6.09
CA LYS A 179 1.57 14.03 -6.37
C LYS A 179 0.82 13.13 -5.38
N LEU A 180 0.44 13.63 -4.20
CA LEU A 180 -0.20 12.81 -3.15
C LEU A 180 -1.46 12.07 -3.62
N PRO A 181 -2.43 12.71 -4.31
CA PRO A 181 -3.64 12.01 -4.74
C PRO A 181 -3.38 10.91 -5.77
N LEU A 182 -2.29 11.03 -6.53
CA LEU A 182 -1.91 10.10 -7.60
C LEU A 182 -1.15 8.88 -7.09
N MET A 183 -0.66 8.91 -5.84
CA MET A 183 0.10 7.81 -5.23
C MET A 183 -0.64 6.47 -5.29
N GLN A 184 -1.96 6.48 -5.03
CA GLN A 184 -2.76 5.26 -5.06
C GLN A 184 -2.77 4.59 -6.45
N TYR A 185 -2.64 5.36 -7.53
CA TYR A 185 -2.60 4.82 -8.89
C TYR A 185 -1.27 4.14 -9.20
N VAL A 186 -0.16 4.73 -8.73
CA VAL A 186 1.17 4.11 -8.81
C VAL A 186 1.20 2.80 -8.03
N VAL A 187 0.57 2.76 -6.86
CA VAL A 187 0.49 1.56 -6.03
C VAL A 187 -0.39 0.48 -6.68
N CYS A 188 -1.54 0.85 -7.24
CA CYS A 188 -2.38 -0.08 -7.99
C CYS A 188 -1.62 -0.69 -9.18
N LEU A 189 -0.97 0.15 -9.98
CA LEU A 189 -0.17 -0.28 -11.12
C LEU A 189 0.98 -1.20 -10.70
N ALA A 190 1.69 -0.86 -9.63
CA ALA A 190 2.76 -1.70 -9.09
C ALA A 190 2.26 -3.09 -8.70
N MET A 191 1.07 -3.19 -8.09
CA MET A 191 0.50 -4.48 -7.70
C MET A 191 0.03 -5.30 -8.91
N THR A 192 -0.64 -4.68 -9.89
CA THR A 192 -1.09 -5.39 -11.10
C THR A 192 0.09 -5.92 -11.91
N GLU A 193 1.13 -5.10 -12.11
CA GLU A 193 2.34 -5.54 -12.81
C GLU A 193 3.11 -6.61 -12.02
N ALA A 194 3.23 -6.46 -10.69
CA ALA A 194 3.92 -7.43 -9.86
C ALA A 194 3.26 -8.82 -9.89
N ILE A 195 1.93 -8.90 -9.92
CA ILE A 195 1.19 -10.17 -10.03
C ILE A 195 1.42 -10.78 -11.41
N LYS A 196 1.30 -9.98 -12.49
CA LYS A 196 1.53 -10.43 -13.87
C LYS A 196 2.95 -10.97 -14.08
N GLU A 197 3.97 -10.22 -13.67
CA GLU A 197 5.37 -10.63 -13.77
C GLU A 197 5.65 -11.89 -12.95
N LEU A 198 5.07 -11.99 -11.75
CA LEU A 198 5.25 -13.17 -10.89
C LEU A 198 4.61 -14.42 -11.48
N CYS A 199 3.41 -14.31 -12.08
CA CYS A 199 2.77 -15.41 -12.80
C CYS A 199 3.66 -15.89 -13.95
N CYS A 200 4.16 -14.95 -14.77
CA CYS A 200 5.07 -15.27 -15.88
C CYS A 200 6.35 -15.96 -15.38
N ALA A 201 7.00 -15.42 -14.34
CA ALA A 201 8.25 -15.96 -13.79
C ALA A 201 8.09 -17.37 -13.19
N LYS A 202 6.90 -17.71 -12.70
CA LYS A 202 6.57 -19.04 -12.17
C LYS A 202 5.95 -19.99 -13.21
N GLY A 203 5.81 -19.57 -14.47
CA GLY A 203 5.18 -20.37 -15.53
C GLY A 203 3.68 -20.62 -15.28
N LEU A 204 3.01 -19.71 -14.58
CA LEU A 204 1.58 -19.76 -14.29
C LEU A 204 0.78 -19.07 -15.39
N SER A 205 -0.51 -19.42 -15.50
CA SER A 205 -1.46 -18.67 -16.31
C SER A 205 -1.48 -17.20 -15.88
N GLU A 206 -1.49 -16.29 -16.85
CA GLU A 206 -1.57 -14.85 -16.57
C GLU A 206 -2.91 -14.52 -15.90
N LEU A 207 -2.84 -13.89 -14.72
CA LEU A 207 -4.00 -13.32 -14.06
C LEU A 207 -4.21 -11.88 -14.53
N ASP A 208 -5.33 -11.63 -15.21
CA ASP A 208 -5.71 -10.29 -15.65
C ASP A 208 -6.33 -9.48 -14.50
N VAL A 209 -5.50 -9.13 -13.51
CA VAL A 209 -5.90 -8.25 -12.41
C VAL A 209 -5.97 -6.82 -12.93
N LYS A 210 -7.17 -6.24 -12.91
CA LYS A 210 -7.45 -4.89 -13.39
C LYS A 210 -7.70 -3.91 -12.25
N ILE A 211 -7.44 -2.63 -12.53
CA ILE A 211 -7.67 -1.52 -11.61
C ILE A 211 -9.09 -0.99 -11.78
N LYS A 212 -9.89 -1.07 -10.72
CA LYS A 212 -11.12 -0.29 -10.60
C LYS A 212 -10.79 1.01 -9.87
N TRP A 213 -10.79 2.11 -10.61
CA TRP A 213 -10.69 3.45 -10.05
C TRP A 213 -11.64 3.65 -8.85
N PRO A 214 -11.17 4.28 -7.76
CA PRO A 214 -9.85 4.92 -7.65
C PRO A 214 -8.74 4.03 -7.06
N ASN A 215 -9.06 2.90 -6.46
CA ASN A 215 -8.11 2.23 -5.56
C ASN A 215 -8.38 0.73 -5.34
N ASP A 216 -9.23 0.09 -6.14
CA ASP A 216 -9.56 -1.31 -5.97
C ASP A 216 -8.95 -2.18 -7.09
N LEU A 217 -8.61 -3.43 -6.75
CA LEU A 217 -8.10 -4.43 -7.68
C LEU A 217 -9.16 -5.49 -7.93
N TYR A 218 -9.40 -5.82 -9.19
CA TYR A 218 -10.46 -6.70 -9.65
C TYR A 218 -9.89 -7.82 -10.52
N LEU A 219 -10.43 -9.02 -10.38
CA LEU A 219 -10.11 -10.19 -11.19
C LEU A 219 -11.42 -10.87 -11.58
N LYS A 220 -11.64 -11.10 -12.88
CA LYS A 220 -12.90 -11.68 -13.39
C LYS A 220 -14.16 -10.95 -12.88
N GLY A 221 -14.09 -9.62 -12.78
CA GLY A 221 -15.20 -8.79 -12.30
C GLY A 221 -15.44 -8.81 -10.78
N LEU A 222 -14.65 -9.56 -10.01
CA LEU A 222 -14.75 -9.59 -8.54
C LEU A 222 -13.59 -8.84 -7.91
N LYS A 223 -13.87 -8.14 -6.81
CA LYS A 223 -12.84 -7.44 -6.05
C LYS A 223 -11.91 -8.44 -5.37
N VAL A 224 -10.61 -8.31 -5.62
CA VAL A 224 -9.55 -9.11 -4.97
C VAL A 224 -8.62 -8.25 -4.12
N GLY A 225 -8.66 -6.92 -4.22
CA GLY A 225 -7.76 -6.07 -3.45
C GLY A 225 -8.25 -4.63 -3.29
N GLY A 226 -7.62 -3.91 -2.37
CA GLY A 226 -7.89 -2.50 -2.11
C GLY A 226 -6.66 -1.79 -1.54
N ILE A 227 -6.46 -0.54 -1.95
CA ILE A 227 -5.36 0.33 -1.56
C ILE A 227 -5.90 1.47 -0.69
N LEU A 228 -5.22 1.79 0.41
CA LEU A 228 -5.51 2.94 1.27
C LEU A 228 -4.26 3.80 1.42
N CYS A 229 -4.25 4.99 0.84
CA CYS A 229 -3.18 5.97 1.03
C CYS A 229 -3.65 7.06 1.99
N THR A 230 -2.90 7.30 3.07
CA THR A 230 -3.09 8.45 3.96
C THR A 230 -1.77 9.17 4.15
N SER A 231 -1.81 10.49 4.30
CA SER A 231 -0.61 11.29 4.52
C SER A 231 -0.73 12.21 5.72
N SER A 232 0.38 12.43 6.41
CA SER A 232 0.55 13.50 7.39
C SER A 232 1.63 14.46 6.90
N TYR A 233 1.47 15.75 7.18
CA TYR A 233 2.47 16.76 6.83
C TYR A 233 3.41 17.00 8.00
N GLN A 234 4.71 16.98 7.71
CA GLN A 234 5.77 17.56 8.54
C GLN A 234 6.45 18.68 7.74
N PRO A 235 7.14 19.65 8.36
CA PRO A 235 7.73 20.76 7.61
C PRO A 235 8.52 20.29 6.38
N LYS A 236 8.07 20.69 5.19
CA LYS A 236 8.62 20.37 3.86
C LYS A 236 8.43 18.93 3.34
N VAL A 237 7.86 18.00 4.12
CA VAL A 237 7.72 16.60 3.69
C VAL A 237 6.36 16.02 4.07
N TYR A 238 5.78 15.26 3.16
CA TYR A 238 4.58 14.48 3.40
C TYR A 238 4.97 13.03 3.70
N ASN A 239 4.63 12.57 4.90
CA ASN A 239 4.75 11.19 5.33
C ASN A 239 3.54 10.42 4.87
N ILE A 240 3.73 9.38 4.06
CA ILE A 240 2.64 8.61 3.45
C ILE A 240 2.65 7.20 4.02
N CYS A 241 1.52 6.78 4.57
CA CYS A 241 1.23 5.40 4.87
C CYS A 241 0.33 4.84 3.79
N THR A 242 0.78 3.78 3.13
CA THR A 242 0.02 3.05 2.12
C THR A 242 -0.30 1.66 2.67
N GLY A 243 -1.59 1.41 2.93
CA GLY A 243 -2.13 0.10 3.27
C GLY A 243 -2.64 -0.63 2.02
N ILE A 244 -2.43 -1.94 1.95
CA ILE A 244 -2.90 -2.81 0.87
C ILE A 244 -3.48 -4.07 1.50
N GLY A 245 -4.68 -4.43 1.06
CA GLY A 245 -5.26 -5.75 1.29
C GLY A 245 -5.42 -6.46 -0.05
N LEU A 246 -5.01 -7.72 -0.14
CA LEU A 246 -5.09 -8.54 -1.34
C LEU A 246 -5.46 -9.97 -0.98
N ASN A 247 -6.52 -10.49 -1.60
CA ASN A 247 -6.97 -11.85 -1.40
C ASN A 247 -6.09 -12.82 -2.20
N VAL A 248 -5.27 -13.60 -1.50
CA VAL A 248 -4.30 -14.52 -2.13
C VAL A 248 -4.78 -15.96 -2.02
N ASP A 249 -5.07 -16.42 -0.80
CA ASP A 249 -5.49 -17.78 -0.46
C ASP A 249 -6.81 -17.81 0.35
N ASN A 250 -7.70 -16.83 0.14
CA ASN A 250 -8.99 -16.71 0.83
C ASN A 250 -10.15 -16.49 -0.17
N GLU A 251 -10.95 -17.51 -0.41
CA GLU A 251 -12.03 -17.44 -1.42
C GLU A 251 -13.21 -16.57 -0.95
N GLU A 252 -13.39 -16.38 0.36
CA GLU A 252 -14.38 -15.50 0.95
C GLU A 252 -13.75 -14.15 1.41
N PRO A 253 -14.52 -13.03 1.41
CA PRO A 253 -15.95 -12.91 1.05
C PRO A 253 -16.23 -12.74 -0.45
N THR A 254 -15.20 -12.75 -1.31
CA THR A 254 -15.35 -12.50 -2.75
C THR A 254 -14.71 -13.57 -3.62
N THR A 255 -13.39 -13.53 -3.76
CA THR A 255 -12.53 -14.50 -4.44
C THR A 255 -11.07 -14.15 -4.12
N CYS A 256 -10.14 -14.99 -4.58
CA CYS A 256 -8.70 -14.77 -4.45
C CYS A 256 -7.92 -15.14 -5.72
N LEU A 257 -6.66 -14.72 -5.77
CA LEU A 257 -5.76 -15.02 -6.89
C LEU A 257 -5.62 -16.53 -7.11
N ASN A 258 -5.44 -17.31 -6.05
CA ASN A 258 -5.20 -18.75 -6.18
C ASN A 258 -6.46 -19.56 -6.52
N ALA A 259 -7.67 -19.07 -6.21
CA ALA A 259 -8.91 -19.66 -6.73
C ALA A 259 -8.96 -19.53 -8.25
N ALA A 260 -8.70 -18.33 -8.77
CA ALA A 260 -8.68 -18.08 -10.21
C ALA A 260 -7.60 -18.89 -10.95
N LEU A 261 -6.43 -19.09 -10.35
CA LEU A 261 -5.37 -19.95 -10.91
C LEU A 261 -5.79 -21.43 -10.96
N LYS A 262 -6.40 -21.95 -9.88
CA LYS A 262 -6.87 -23.34 -9.82
C LYS A 262 -7.95 -23.62 -10.87
N GLU A 263 -8.83 -22.64 -11.14
CA GLU A 263 -9.83 -22.74 -12.21
C GLU A 263 -9.19 -22.85 -13.61
N MET A 264 -8.08 -22.15 -13.85
CA MET A 264 -7.37 -22.19 -15.14
C MET A 264 -6.52 -23.45 -15.29
N ASN A 265 -5.82 -23.87 -14.22
CA ASN A 265 -5.01 -25.07 -14.20
C ASN A 265 -4.80 -25.58 -12.76
N ALA A 266 -5.57 -26.60 -12.37
CA ALA A 266 -5.57 -27.15 -11.02
C ALA A 266 -4.24 -27.80 -10.57
N ASN A 267 -3.33 -28.11 -11.50
CA ASN A 267 -2.07 -28.82 -11.20
C ASN A 267 -0.88 -27.88 -11.00
N LEU A 268 -1.06 -26.56 -11.16
CA LEU A 268 0.03 -25.60 -11.01
C LEU A 268 0.21 -25.14 -9.55
N PRO A 269 1.44 -24.75 -9.15
CA PRO A 269 1.68 -24.23 -7.81
C PRO A 269 0.92 -22.92 -7.60
N THR A 270 0.52 -22.68 -6.34
CA THR A 270 -0.13 -21.44 -5.94
C THR A 270 0.87 -20.31 -5.76
N LEU A 271 0.42 -19.06 -5.93
CA LEU A 271 1.18 -17.89 -5.51
C LEU A 271 1.27 -17.84 -3.98
N LYS A 272 2.43 -17.45 -3.45
CA LYS A 272 2.65 -17.25 -2.01
C LYS A 272 2.62 -15.77 -1.66
N ARG A 273 2.16 -15.43 -0.46
CA ARG A 273 2.01 -14.03 0.01
C ARG A 273 3.36 -13.32 0.04
N GLU A 274 4.40 -14.04 0.41
CA GLU A 274 5.80 -13.62 0.48
C GLU A 274 6.33 -13.24 -0.90
N ASP A 275 6.12 -14.11 -1.89
CA ASP A 275 6.52 -13.87 -3.28
C ASP A 275 5.80 -12.65 -3.88
N ILE A 276 4.48 -12.52 -3.62
CA ILE A 276 3.69 -11.38 -4.10
C ILE A 276 4.19 -10.09 -3.46
N LEU A 277 4.41 -10.06 -2.14
CA LEU A 277 4.89 -8.87 -1.44
C LEU A 277 6.28 -8.44 -1.92
N ALA A 278 7.19 -9.40 -2.13
CA ALA A 278 8.52 -9.11 -2.66
C ALA A 278 8.44 -8.60 -4.11
N SER A 279 7.63 -9.25 -4.96
CA SER A 279 7.38 -8.79 -6.34
C SER A 279 6.81 -7.37 -6.36
N PHE A 280 5.85 -7.07 -5.47
CA PHE A 280 5.27 -5.74 -5.32
C PHE A 280 6.34 -4.69 -5.01
N PHE A 281 7.20 -4.87 -4.00
CA PHE A 281 8.22 -3.87 -3.68
C PHE A 281 9.29 -3.74 -4.76
N ASN A 282 9.66 -4.85 -5.42
CA ASN A 282 10.58 -4.83 -6.55
C ASN A 282 10.05 -3.94 -7.69
N LYS A 283 8.74 -4.01 -7.95
CA LYS A 283 8.08 -3.19 -8.96
C LYS A 283 7.83 -1.76 -8.48
N PHE A 284 7.28 -1.61 -7.28
CA PHE A 284 6.92 -0.33 -6.69
C PHE A 284 8.12 0.60 -6.57
N GLU A 285 9.31 0.11 -6.20
CA GLU A 285 10.53 0.93 -6.14
C GLU A 285 10.84 1.63 -7.48
N VAL A 286 10.73 0.88 -8.58
CA VAL A 286 10.96 1.40 -9.94
C VAL A 286 9.89 2.42 -10.33
N LEU A 287 8.61 2.07 -10.17
CA LEU A 287 7.51 2.96 -10.55
C LEU A 287 7.46 4.22 -9.68
N PHE A 288 7.76 4.09 -8.39
CA PHE A 288 7.84 5.21 -7.46
C PHE A 288 8.96 6.18 -7.84
N GLU A 289 10.10 5.69 -8.31
CA GLU A 289 11.20 6.53 -8.79
C GLU A 289 10.80 7.31 -10.06
N ILE A 290 10.23 6.63 -11.06
CA ILE A 290 9.70 7.27 -12.28
C ILE A 290 8.66 8.34 -11.90
N PHE A 291 7.68 7.98 -11.07
CA PHE A 291 6.64 8.90 -10.62
C PHE A 291 7.21 10.12 -9.88
N THR A 292 8.20 9.92 -9.02
CA THR A 292 8.79 11.00 -8.24
C THR A 292 9.60 11.96 -9.12
N ASN A 293 10.29 11.45 -10.14
CA ASN A 293 11.14 12.25 -11.01
C ASN A 293 10.39 12.88 -12.19
N GLU A 294 9.46 12.14 -12.81
CA GLU A 294 8.82 12.50 -14.08
C GLU A 294 7.32 12.81 -13.93
N GLY A 295 6.70 12.41 -12.82
CA GLY A 295 5.27 12.57 -12.58
C GLY A 295 4.44 11.40 -13.11
N PHE A 296 3.11 11.47 -12.92
CA PHE A 296 2.21 10.36 -13.28
C PHE A 296 2.06 10.17 -14.78
N GLN A 297 2.25 11.23 -15.58
CA GLN A 297 2.15 11.17 -17.04
C GLN A 297 3.05 10.09 -17.65
N ALA A 298 4.23 9.84 -17.06
CA ALA A 298 5.15 8.78 -17.52
C ALA A 298 4.62 7.35 -17.28
N LEU A 299 3.61 7.18 -16.41
CA LEU A 299 3.00 5.90 -16.06
C LEU A 299 1.55 5.76 -16.56
N GLU A 300 1.01 6.81 -17.17
CA GLU A 300 -0.41 6.94 -17.48
C GLU A 300 -0.89 5.89 -18.48
N GLU A 301 -0.11 5.63 -19.53
CA GLU A 301 -0.43 4.59 -20.53
C GLU A 301 -0.48 3.19 -19.89
N GLN A 302 0.50 2.84 -19.05
CA GLN A 302 0.55 1.55 -18.36
C GLN A 302 -0.63 1.40 -17.40
N TYR A 303 -1.01 2.48 -16.72
CA TYR A 303 -2.18 2.53 -15.86
C TYR A 303 -3.48 2.31 -16.66
N TYR A 304 -3.67 2.98 -17.79
CA TYR A 304 -4.86 2.80 -18.63
C TYR A 304 -4.91 1.44 -19.34
N ASN A 305 -3.78 0.81 -19.61
CA ASN A 305 -3.75 -0.58 -20.09
C ASN A 305 -4.21 -1.58 -19.00
N SER A 306 -4.16 -1.17 -17.74
CA SER A 306 -4.46 -2.01 -16.58
C SER A 306 -5.80 -1.69 -15.91
N TRP A 307 -6.50 -0.61 -16.25
CA TRP A 307 -7.77 -0.25 -15.61
C TRP A 307 -9.01 -0.82 -16.32
N LEU A 308 -10.19 -0.68 -15.70
CA LEU A 308 -11.46 -1.21 -16.21
C LEU A 308 -12.32 -0.21 -17.03
N HIS A 309 -11.90 1.05 -17.16
CA HIS A 309 -12.84 2.15 -17.44
C HIS A 309 -12.78 2.74 -18.85
N SER A 310 -11.86 2.31 -19.70
CA SER A 310 -11.70 2.86 -21.07
C SER A 310 -13.00 2.82 -21.87
N GLY A 311 -13.47 3.98 -22.32
CA GLY A 311 -14.64 4.10 -23.21
C GLY A 311 -15.96 3.72 -22.55
N GLN A 312 -15.99 3.53 -21.23
CA GLN A 312 -17.19 3.16 -20.53
C GLN A 312 -18.23 4.29 -20.56
N LYS A 313 -19.45 3.99 -21.00
CA LYS A 313 -20.59 4.90 -20.85
C LYS A 313 -21.19 4.73 -19.45
N VAL A 314 -21.40 5.84 -18.76
CA VAL A 314 -21.97 5.89 -17.41
C VAL A 314 -23.03 6.98 -17.33
N VAL A 315 -24.08 6.74 -16.56
CA VAL A 315 -25.13 7.70 -16.27
C VAL A 315 -24.74 8.47 -15.02
N VAL A 316 -24.65 9.80 -15.10
CA VAL A 316 -24.46 10.69 -13.95
C VAL A 316 -25.84 11.10 -13.45
N GLN A 317 -26.16 10.67 -12.23
CA GLN A 317 -27.35 11.07 -11.49
C GLN A 317 -27.00 12.17 -10.50
N ASP A 318 -27.47 13.38 -10.79
CA ASP A 318 -27.53 14.42 -9.78
C ASP A 318 -28.66 14.09 -8.78
N GLY A 319 -28.47 14.41 -7.50
CA GLY A 319 -29.42 14.06 -6.44
C GLY A 319 -30.84 14.59 -6.70
N PRO A 320 -31.86 14.14 -5.95
CA PRO A 320 -33.28 14.45 -6.22
C PRO A 320 -33.64 15.95 -6.25
N GLU A 321 -32.79 16.84 -5.74
CA GLU A 321 -32.95 18.29 -5.80
C GLU A 321 -32.50 18.93 -7.12
N ALA A 322 -31.74 18.22 -7.95
CA ALA A 322 -31.32 18.73 -9.25
C ALA A 322 -32.47 18.62 -10.25
N GLN A 323 -32.91 19.77 -10.78
CA GLN A 323 -33.87 19.83 -11.90
C GLN A 323 -33.29 19.33 -13.24
N HIS A 324 -32.10 18.72 -13.24
CA HIS A 324 -31.42 18.26 -14.44
C HIS A 324 -31.65 16.77 -14.66
N ALA A 325 -31.95 16.39 -15.90
CA ALA A 325 -32.06 15.00 -16.29
C ALA A 325 -30.70 14.27 -16.17
N ASP A 326 -30.77 12.98 -15.85
CA ASP A 326 -29.66 12.04 -15.90
C ASP A 326 -28.83 12.24 -17.19
N SER A 327 -27.52 12.42 -17.04
CA SER A 327 -26.62 12.68 -18.17
C SER A 327 -25.77 11.46 -18.47
N VAL A 328 -25.82 10.98 -19.71
CA VAL A 328 -24.92 9.91 -20.19
C VAL A 328 -23.56 10.54 -20.54
N VAL A 329 -22.51 10.06 -19.89
CA VAL A 329 -21.12 10.50 -20.13
C VAL A 329 -20.24 9.30 -20.46
N THR A 330 -19.21 9.51 -21.28
CA THR A 330 -18.21 8.50 -21.62
C THR A 330 -16.92 8.79 -20.88
N ILE A 331 -16.42 7.84 -20.10
CA ILE A 331 -15.14 7.96 -19.41
C ILE A 331 -13.99 8.02 -20.43
N GLN A 332 -13.14 9.03 -20.30
CA GLN A 332 -12.01 9.29 -21.19
C GLN A 332 -10.65 9.08 -20.51
N GLY A 333 -10.57 9.19 -19.18
CA GLY A 333 -9.27 9.15 -18.49
C GLY A 333 -9.35 9.71 -17.09
N LEU A 334 -8.23 10.26 -16.64
CA LEU A 334 -8.09 11.02 -15.42
C LEU A 334 -7.78 12.49 -15.72
N THR A 335 -8.25 13.40 -14.87
CA THR A 335 -7.77 14.79 -14.88
C THR A 335 -6.36 14.85 -14.28
N PRO A 336 -5.58 15.92 -14.50
CA PRO A 336 -4.24 16.06 -13.91
C PRO A 336 -4.20 15.96 -12.38
N ALA A 337 -5.32 16.26 -11.71
CA ALA A 337 -5.49 16.11 -10.26
C ALA A 337 -5.85 14.68 -9.83
N GLY A 338 -6.09 13.78 -10.79
CA GLY A 338 -6.41 12.38 -10.57
C GLY A 338 -7.90 12.06 -10.48
N TYR A 339 -8.81 12.98 -10.80
CA TYR A 339 -10.25 12.69 -10.80
C TYR A 339 -10.66 11.98 -12.08
N LEU A 340 -11.79 11.27 -12.07
CA LEU A 340 -12.26 10.59 -13.27
C LEU A 340 -12.79 11.62 -14.28
N TYR A 341 -12.23 11.63 -15.48
CA TYR A 341 -12.56 12.55 -16.56
C TYR A 341 -13.52 11.89 -17.54
N ALA A 342 -14.64 12.55 -17.84
CA ALA A 342 -15.64 12.07 -18.77
C ALA A 342 -16.16 13.18 -19.70
N ILE A 343 -16.71 12.79 -20.84
CA ILE A 343 -17.34 13.70 -21.82
C ILE A 343 -18.80 13.28 -22.03
N GLY A 344 -19.72 14.22 -21.86
CA GLY A 344 -21.15 14.02 -22.12
C GLY A 344 -21.47 13.95 -23.61
N GLU A 345 -22.64 13.41 -23.95
CA GLU A 345 -23.13 13.42 -25.34
C GLU A 345 -23.33 14.84 -25.90
N ASP A 346 -23.45 15.85 -25.02
CA ASP A 346 -23.48 17.28 -25.35
C ASP A 346 -22.08 17.90 -25.57
N GLY A 347 -21.02 17.10 -25.48
CA GLY A 347 -19.62 17.53 -25.61
C GLY A 347 -19.06 18.23 -24.37
N LYS A 348 -19.82 18.37 -23.28
CA LYS A 348 -19.31 18.96 -22.04
C LYS A 348 -18.38 18.00 -21.32
N SER A 349 -17.36 18.56 -20.66
CA SER A 349 -16.48 17.81 -19.77
C SER A 349 -17.07 17.68 -18.37
N TYR A 350 -16.85 16.52 -17.75
CA TYR A 350 -17.25 16.20 -16.39
C TYR A 350 -16.04 15.71 -15.61
N GLU A 351 -15.86 16.26 -14.40
CA GLU A 351 -14.89 15.79 -13.42
C GLU A 351 -15.65 15.09 -12.28
N LEU A 352 -15.38 13.80 -12.06
CA LEU A 352 -16.09 12.98 -11.08
C LEU A 352 -15.18 12.67 -9.88
N HIS A 353 -15.58 13.15 -8.70
CA HIS A 353 -14.83 12.99 -7.46
C HIS A 353 -15.12 11.66 -6.75
N PRO A 354 -14.12 10.98 -6.16
CA PRO A 354 -14.30 9.67 -5.53
C PRO A 354 -14.98 9.74 -4.16
N ASP A 355 -14.89 10.86 -3.45
CA ASP A 355 -15.50 11.05 -2.13
C ASP A 355 -16.92 11.61 -2.24
N GLY A 356 -17.20 12.46 -3.24
CA GLY A 356 -18.52 13.03 -3.50
C GLY A 356 -19.48 12.10 -4.26
N ASN A 357 -18.95 11.07 -4.94
CA ASN A 357 -19.76 10.17 -5.76
C ASN A 357 -19.59 8.69 -5.35
N SER A 358 -20.63 7.90 -5.58
CA SER A 358 -20.57 6.44 -5.70
C SER A 358 -20.53 6.09 -7.19
N PHE A 359 -19.54 5.31 -7.59
CA PHE A 359 -19.41 4.81 -8.96
C PHE A 359 -19.67 3.30 -8.99
N ASP A 360 -20.80 2.91 -9.56
CA ASP A 360 -21.11 1.54 -9.91
C ASP A 360 -20.88 1.33 -11.41
N PHE A 361 -19.66 0.87 -11.72
CA PHE A 361 -19.27 0.64 -13.10
C PHE A 361 -20.01 -0.55 -13.74
N PHE A 362 -20.54 -1.51 -12.98
CA PHE A 362 -21.29 -2.64 -13.58
C PHE A 362 -22.71 -2.23 -13.94
N ALA A 363 -23.30 -1.32 -13.18
CA ALA A 363 -24.56 -0.68 -13.54
C ALA A 363 -24.40 0.47 -14.54
N GLY A 364 -23.16 0.88 -14.84
CA GLY A 364 -22.89 2.07 -15.65
C GLY A 364 -23.46 3.33 -14.99
N LEU A 365 -23.30 3.49 -13.68
CA LEU A 365 -23.97 4.52 -12.89
C LEU A 365 -22.99 5.27 -11.96
N VAL A 366 -23.07 6.60 -11.97
CA VAL A 366 -22.42 7.50 -11.02
C VAL A 366 -23.50 8.30 -10.31
N ARG A 367 -23.56 8.20 -8.98
CA ARG A 367 -24.50 8.96 -8.15
C ARG A 367 -23.76 9.83 -7.15
N ARG A 368 -24.27 11.02 -6.85
CA ARG A 368 -23.76 11.81 -5.73
C ARG A 368 -24.09 11.11 -4.40
N LYS A 369 -23.13 11.03 -3.48
CA LYS A 369 -23.40 10.51 -2.12
C LYS A 369 -24.20 11.57 -1.36
N MET A 370 -25.31 11.17 -0.73
CA MET A 370 -26.00 12.05 0.21
C MET A 370 -25.15 12.20 1.47
N GLU A 371 -24.93 13.45 1.91
CA GLU A 371 -24.42 13.71 3.25
C GLU A 371 -25.47 13.18 4.24
N THR A 372 -25.06 12.32 5.16
CA THR A 372 -25.95 11.76 6.20
C THR A 372 -25.89 12.58 7.46
#